data_AF-A0A955JDB7-F1
#
_entry.id   AF-A0A955JDB7-F1
#
_cell.length_a   1.000
_cell.length_b   1.000
_cell.length_c   1.000
_cell.angle_alpha   90.00
_cell.angle_beta   90.00
_cell.angle_gamma   90.00
#
_symmetry.space_group_name_H-M   'P 1'
#
loop_
_entity.id
_entity.type
_entity.pdbx_description
1 polymer ?
#
loop_
_entity_poly.entity_id
_entity_poly.type
_entity_poly.pdbx_seq_one_letter_code
_entity_poly.pdbx_strand_id
1 'polypeptide(L)'
;MRALKYPRRFTKPGQDPLDQIDWVRRSSSIKNPDGSVVFSMDAVEVPASWSQLATDIVVSKYFRKAGVPETGHEVSVRQVVTRVARTIRQAGEEQGGFFQNKEEAEAFEDELTYMLVTQRGAFNSPVWFNCGLKHFHGISGKPVGNWHWNARTQRVEQASDAYSYPQLSACFIQSIEDDLLDIADAVKREMRLFKFGSGTGTNFSSIRGEGERLAGGGTSSGLMSFLEVLDKAAGATKSGGTTRRAAKMVILDMDHPEIEEFISWKAREEDKVRTLVDAGYDSDFNGEAYRTVSGQNSNNSVRMTDEFLEAVLNDDDWNIRQRTDGEVRKTVKARALMDRVSRSAWRCADPGIQYDSTINRWHTCPETDRINASNPCSEYMFLDDSACNLSSVNLMKFLQPDGSFDVEGYRHACRTFFVAQEIIVDLASYPTQRIGQNSHDYRPLGLGYANLGTLLMVLGIPYDSDDGRAICSAITGVMTGTAYATSAEMASRIGPFPGFAKNRE
;
A
#
# COMPACT_ATOMS: atom_id res chain seq x y z
N MET A 1 28.22 -20.55 14.30
CA MET A 1 26.96 -19.81 14.47
C MET A 1 25.89 -20.81 14.83
N ARG A 2 25.14 -20.62 15.93
CA ARG A 2 24.06 -21.56 16.29
C ARG A 2 22.95 -21.44 15.26
N ALA A 3 22.50 -22.58 14.78
CA ALA A 3 21.38 -22.71 13.88
C ALA A 3 20.11 -22.09 14.50
N LEU A 4 19.37 -21.17 13.83
CA LEU A 4 18.08 -20.71 14.37
C LEU A 4 16.96 -21.58 13.83
N LYS A 5 16.43 -22.40 14.75
CA LYS A 5 15.20 -23.16 14.63
C LYS A 5 14.01 -22.22 14.49
N TYR A 6 13.24 -22.31 13.42
CA TYR A 6 11.95 -21.61 13.33
C TYR A 6 11.00 -22.19 14.39
N PRO A 7 10.59 -21.43 15.41
CA PRO A 7 9.78 -21.97 16.49
C PRO A 7 8.35 -22.23 16.02
N ARG A 8 7.74 -23.30 16.53
CA ARG A 8 6.30 -23.52 16.44
C ARG A 8 5.65 -23.00 17.72
N ARG A 9 4.51 -22.32 17.57
CA ARG A 9 3.75 -21.78 18.70
C ARG A 9 2.28 -22.19 18.60
N PHE A 10 1.67 -21.96 17.45
CA PHE A 10 0.25 -22.23 17.24
C PHE A 10 -0.02 -23.60 16.61
N THR A 11 1.02 -24.26 16.09
CA THR A 11 0.91 -25.53 15.38
C THR A 11 1.74 -26.63 16.03
N LYS A 12 1.47 -27.88 15.63
CA LYS A 12 2.18 -29.07 16.10
C LYS A 12 2.91 -29.73 14.93
N PRO A 13 4.14 -30.26 15.13
CA PRO A 13 4.85 -30.99 14.08
C PRO A 13 4.03 -32.17 13.53
N GLY A 14 4.01 -32.32 12.21
CA GLY A 14 3.35 -33.45 11.52
C GLY A 14 1.83 -33.39 11.48
N GLN A 15 1.21 -32.28 11.92
CA GLN A 15 -0.23 -32.06 11.85
C GLN A 15 -0.55 -30.89 10.92
N ASP A 16 -1.45 -31.08 9.95
CA ASP A 16 -1.92 -29.99 9.10
C ASP A 16 -2.64 -28.93 9.96
N PRO A 17 -2.24 -27.65 9.91
CA PRO A 17 -2.88 -26.60 10.69
C PRO A 17 -4.38 -26.44 10.39
N LEU A 18 -4.84 -26.79 9.19
CA LEU A 18 -6.24 -26.69 8.78
C LEU A 18 -7.13 -27.78 9.38
N ASP A 19 -6.54 -28.88 9.89
CA ASP A 19 -7.25 -29.93 10.62
C ASP A 19 -7.62 -29.48 12.05
N GLN A 20 -7.02 -28.40 12.54
CA GLN A 20 -7.37 -27.78 13.82
C GLN A 20 -8.57 -26.83 13.73
N ILE A 21 -9.14 -26.66 12.53
CA ILE A 21 -10.19 -25.68 12.25
C ILE A 21 -11.50 -26.41 11.97
N ASP A 22 -12.59 -25.94 12.58
CA ASP A 22 -13.94 -26.37 12.24
C ASP A 22 -14.40 -25.67 10.96
N TRP A 23 -14.94 -26.43 10.00
CA TRP A 23 -15.36 -25.93 8.69
C TRP A 23 -16.85 -26.05 8.51
N VAL A 24 -17.44 -25.06 7.84
CA VAL A 24 -18.85 -25.03 7.48
C VAL A 24 -19.01 -24.62 6.02
N ARG A 25 -20.09 -25.06 5.39
CA ARG A 25 -20.50 -24.56 4.08
C ARG A 25 -21.49 -23.42 4.24
N ARG A 26 -21.25 -22.32 3.53
CA ARG A 26 -22.13 -21.14 3.52
C ARG A 26 -22.40 -20.69 2.09
N SER A 27 -23.49 -19.96 1.90
CA SER A 27 -23.72 -19.20 0.69
C SER A 27 -23.21 -17.78 0.87
N SER A 28 -22.71 -17.18 -0.21
CA SER A 28 -22.34 -15.79 -0.28
C SER A 28 -23.12 -15.10 -1.40
N SER A 29 -23.71 -13.95 -1.11
CA SER A 29 -24.46 -13.16 -2.09
C SER A 29 -24.21 -11.67 -1.87
N ILE A 30 -23.85 -10.95 -2.92
CA ILE A 30 -23.81 -9.49 -2.95
C ILE A 30 -24.99 -9.00 -3.76
N LYS A 31 -25.76 -8.09 -3.17
CA LYS A 31 -26.91 -7.45 -3.79
C LYS A 31 -26.70 -5.94 -3.88
N ASN A 32 -27.26 -5.34 -4.92
CA ASN A 32 -27.42 -3.89 -5.03
C ASN A 32 -28.49 -3.39 -4.04
N PRO A 33 -28.55 -2.07 -3.77
CA PRO A 33 -29.61 -1.48 -2.94
C PRO A 33 -31.03 -1.76 -3.45
N ASP A 34 -31.20 -1.93 -4.76
CA ASP A 34 -32.47 -2.32 -5.41
C ASP A 34 -32.82 -3.81 -5.26
N GLY A 35 -31.97 -4.60 -4.58
CA GLY A 35 -32.15 -6.02 -4.33
C GLY A 35 -31.65 -6.95 -5.44
N SER A 36 -31.20 -6.41 -6.59
CA SER A 36 -30.64 -7.21 -7.68
C SER A 36 -29.32 -7.87 -7.27
N VAL A 37 -29.12 -9.13 -7.68
CA VAL A 37 -27.93 -9.91 -7.31
C VAL A 37 -26.76 -9.52 -8.22
N VAL A 38 -25.70 -8.99 -7.63
CA VAL A 38 -24.43 -8.66 -8.31
C VAL A 38 -23.56 -9.90 -8.44
N PHE A 39 -23.56 -10.74 -7.40
CA PHE A 39 -22.74 -11.94 -7.31
C PHE A 39 -23.39 -12.92 -6.34
N SER A 40 -23.35 -14.21 -6.65
CA SER A 40 -23.73 -15.28 -5.71
C SER A 40 -22.86 -16.50 -5.90
N MET A 41 -22.54 -17.18 -4.82
CA MET A 41 -21.86 -18.47 -4.82
C MET A 41 -22.30 -19.28 -3.61
N ASP A 42 -22.82 -20.47 -3.88
CA ASP A 42 -23.37 -21.36 -2.85
C ASP A 42 -22.35 -22.41 -2.40
N ALA A 43 -22.58 -22.94 -1.20
CA ALA A 43 -21.83 -24.05 -0.63
C ALA A 43 -20.30 -23.85 -0.55
N VAL A 44 -19.83 -22.61 -0.38
CA VAL A 44 -18.42 -22.32 -0.16
C VAL A 44 -17.95 -22.80 1.21
N GLU A 45 -16.76 -23.37 1.29
CA GLU A 45 -16.19 -23.87 2.53
C GLU A 45 -15.36 -22.78 3.23
N VAL A 46 -15.74 -22.46 4.47
CA VAL A 46 -15.11 -21.41 5.30
C VAL A 46 -14.97 -21.87 6.75
N PRO A 47 -14.05 -21.29 7.54
CA PRO A 47 -13.98 -21.58 8.96
C PRO A 47 -15.28 -21.19 9.68
N ALA A 48 -15.75 -22.04 10.59
CA ALA A 48 -16.98 -21.82 11.36
C ALA A 48 -16.95 -20.51 12.15
N SER A 49 -15.76 -20.12 12.61
CA SER A 49 -15.50 -18.91 13.40
C SER A 49 -15.54 -17.61 12.60
N TRP A 50 -15.53 -17.66 11.27
CA TRP A 50 -15.61 -16.45 10.46
C TRP A 50 -17.03 -15.88 10.50
N SER A 51 -17.17 -14.56 10.43
CA SER A 51 -18.48 -13.92 10.28
C SER A 51 -19.03 -14.09 8.84
N GLN A 52 -20.34 -13.94 8.65
CA GLN A 52 -20.93 -13.93 7.31
C GLN A 52 -20.33 -12.82 6.43
N LEU A 53 -20.09 -11.63 7.00
CA LEU A 53 -19.42 -10.54 6.29
C LEU A 53 -18.01 -10.91 5.80
N ALA A 54 -17.21 -11.59 6.63
CA ALA A 54 -15.90 -12.07 6.22
C ALA A 54 -16.01 -13.12 5.10
N THR A 55 -17.00 -14.02 5.19
CA THR A 55 -17.34 -14.96 4.11
C THR A 55 -17.68 -14.20 2.81
N ASP A 56 -18.54 -13.19 2.87
CA ASP A 56 -18.96 -12.45 1.67
C ASP A 56 -17.82 -11.69 1.02
N ILE A 57 -16.95 -11.09 1.83
CA ILE A 57 -15.78 -10.38 1.34
C ILE A 57 -14.77 -11.34 0.71
N VAL A 58 -14.41 -12.45 1.38
CA VAL A 58 -13.42 -13.40 0.84
C VAL A 58 -13.90 -14.02 -0.46
N VAL A 59 -15.17 -14.42 -0.51
CA VAL A 59 -15.73 -15.05 -1.70
C VAL A 59 -15.83 -14.03 -2.82
N SER A 60 -16.40 -12.84 -2.59
CA SER A 60 -16.62 -11.90 -3.69
C SER A 60 -15.35 -11.26 -4.24
N LYS A 61 -14.34 -11.02 -3.39
CA LYS A 61 -13.14 -10.25 -3.77
C LYS A 61 -11.89 -11.08 -3.94
N TYR A 62 -11.71 -12.13 -3.13
CA TYR A 62 -10.41 -12.80 -2.99
C TYR A 62 -10.38 -14.20 -3.60
N PHE A 63 -11.52 -14.89 -3.67
CA PHE A 63 -11.60 -16.14 -4.41
C PHE A 63 -11.35 -15.89 -5.89
N ARG A 64 -10.40 -16.63 -6.46
CA ARG A 64 -10.13 -16.64 -7.89
C ARG A 64 -11.38 -17.12 -8.64
N LYS A 65 -11.81 -16.35 -9.64
CA LYS A 65 -13.06 -16.59 -10.37
C LYS A 65 -12.91 -17.36 -11.68
N ALA A 66 -11.68 -17.62 -12.12
CA ALA A 66 -11.43 -18.28 -13.40
C ALA A 66 -10.08 -19.01 -13.41
N GLY A 67 -10.04 -20.13 -14.13
CA GLY A 67 -8.83 -20.90 -14.44
C GLY A 67 -8.39 -21.88 -13.35
N VAL A 68 -9.15 -22.00 -12.25
CA VAL A 68 -8.85 -23.00 -11.21
C VAL A 68 -9.18 -24.39 -11.74
N PRO A 69 -8.28 -25.39 -11.61
CA PRO A 69 -8.55 -26.76 -12.05
C PRO A 69 -9.83 -27.35 -11.43
N GLU A 70 -10.50 -28.24 -12.17
CA GLU A 70 -11.71 -28.99 -11.80
C GLU A 70 -12.99 -28.14 -11.61
N THR A 71 -12.91 -27.04 -10.88
CA THR A 71 -14.06 -26.22 -10.47
C THR A 71 -14.18 -24.93 -11.27
N GLY A 72 -13.11 -24.49 -11.94
CA GLY A 72 -13.03 -23.22 -12.66
C GLY A 72 -12.78 -22.00 -11.76
N HIS A 73 -13.13 -22.06 -10.47
CA HIS A 73 -12.98 -21.00 -9.47
C HIS A 73 -12.65 -21.57 -8.08
N GLU A 74 -12.10 -20.76 -7.17
CA GLU A 74 -11.91 -21.18 -5.78
C GLU A 74 -13.27 -21.31 -5.08
N VAL A 75 -13.42 -22.36 -4.28
CA VAL A 75 -14.64 -22.74 -3.54
C VAL A 75 -14.41 -22.87 -2.03
N SER A 76 -13.16 -22.81 -1.58
CA SER A 76 -12.80 -22.95 -0.16
C SER A 76 -11.72 -21.97 0.28
N VAL A 77 -11.87 -21.42 1.49
CA VAL A 77 -10.81 -20.62 2.14
C VAL A 77 -9.54 -21.45 2.33
N ARG A 78 -9.62 -22.79 2.43
CA ARG A 78 -8.45 -23.68 2.44
C ARG A 78 -7.57 -23.45 1.22
N GLN A 79 -8.15 -23.33 0.03
CA GLN A 79 -7.39 -23.11 -1.22
C GLN A 79 -6.64 -21.77 -1.16
N VAL A 80 -7.32 -20.71 -0.70
CA VAL A 80 -6.76 -19.36 -0.64
C VAL A 80 -5.59 -19.28 0.34
N VAL A 81 -5.75 -19.76 1.58
CA VAL A 81 -4.68 -19.69 2.58
C VAL A 81 -3.52 -20.60 2.22
N THR A 82 -3.80 -21.79 1.66
CA THR A 82 -2.76 -22.74 1.26
C THR A 82 -1.93 -22.20 0.11
N ARG A 83 -2.55 -21.63 -0.95
CA ARG A 83 -1.77 -21.10 -2.07
C ARG A 83 -0.85 -19.97 -1.63
N VAL A 84 -1.30 -19.10 -0.72
CA VAL A 84 -0.50 -17.98 -0.23
C VAL A 84 0.67 -18.50 0.61
N ALA A 85 0.39 -19.26 1.67
CA ALA A 85 1.41 -19.70 2.61
C ALA A 85 2.44 -20.63 1.95
N ARG A 86 1.98 -21.58 1.13
CA ARG A 86 2.85 -22.54 0.46
C ARG A 86 3.73 -21.90 -0.60
N THR A 87 3.20 -20.96 -1.40
CA THR A 87 4.00 -20.25 -2.40
C THR A 87 5.07 -19.39 -1.74
N ILE A 88 4.76 -18.70 -0.64
CA ILE A 88 5.76 -17.92 0.10
C ILE A 88 6.83 -18.85 0.67
N ARG A 89 6.44 -19.99 1.27
CA ARG A 89 7.40 -20.97 1.78
C ARG A 89 8.34 -21.48 0.70
N GLN A 90 7.80 -21.92 -0.44
CA GLN A 90 8.62 -22.46 -1.54
C GLN A 90 9.54 -21.40 -2.14
N ALA A 91 9.06 -20.16 -2.27
CA ALA A 91 9.91 -19.04 -2.69
C ALA A 91 11.08 -18.82 -1.71
N GLY A 92 10.83 -18.91 -0.40
CA GLY A 92 11.90 -18.80 0.60
C GLY A 92 12.90 -19.96 0.55
N GLU A 93 12.46 -21.17 0.21
CA GLU A 93 13.36 -22.32 -0.04
C GLU A 93 14.22 -22.09 -1.30
N GLU A 94 13.62 -21.59 -2.38
CA GLU A 94 14.30 -21.33 -3.66
C GLU A 94 15.30 -20.16 -3.59
N GLN A 95 14.93 -19.08 -2.88
CA GLN A 95 15.82 -17.92 -2.65
C GLN A 95 17.00 -18.29 -1.75
N GLY A 96 16.81 -19.24 -0.83
CA GLY A 96 17.82 -19.73 0.10
C GLY A 96 18.06 -18.81 1.30
N GLY A 97 18.58 -19.40 2.39
CA GLY A 97 18.98 -18.68 3.61
C GLY A 97 17.85 -18.26 4.55
N PHE A 98 16.58 -18.35 4.14
CA PHE A 98 15.42 -18.14 5.02
C PHE A 98 15.19 -19.31 5.98
N PHE A 99 15.32 -20.54 5.49
CA PHE A 99 15.13 -21.78 6.25
C PHE A 99 16.40 -22.61 6.22
N GLN A 100 16.72 -23.27 7.33
CA GLN A 100 17.92 -24.10 7.42
C GLN A 100 17.74 -25.50 6.85
N ASN A 101 16.51 -25.99 6.93
CA ASN A 101 16.10 -27.32 6.50
C ASN A 101 14.61 -27.31 6.20
N LYS A 102 14.15 -28.45 5.70
CA LYS A 102 12.75 -28.64 5.31
C LYS A 102 11.81 -28.53 6.52
N GLU A 103 12.23 -28.99 7.69
CA GLU A 103 11.41 -28.95 8.91
C GLU A 103 11.11 -27.52 9.36
N GLU A 104 12.06 -26.59 9.19
CA GLU A 104 11.82 -25.16 9.45
C GLU A 104 10.91 -24.53 8.41
N ALA A 105 11.08 -24.87 7.14
CA ALA A 105 10.21 -24.38 6.07
C ALA A 105 8.77 -24.85 6.29
N GLU A 106 8.57 -26.13 6.64
CA GLU A 106 7.27 -26.69 7.02
C GLU A 106 6.71 -26.01 8.28
N ALA A 107 7.53 -25.73 9.30
CA ALA A 107 7.09 -24.97 10.47
C ALA A 107 6.62 -23.55 10.13
N PHE A 108 7.31 -22.86 9.23
CA PHE A 108 6.90 -21.56 8.74
C PHE A 108 5.57 -21.61 7.97
N GLU A 109 5.39 -22.55 7.03
CA GLU A 109 4.13 -22.72 6.29
C GLU A 109 2.97 -23.00 7.25
N ASP A 110 3.18 -23.88 8.23
CA ASP A 110 2.13 -24.27 9.16
C ASP A 110 1.70 -23.08 10.04
N GLU A 111 2.66 -22.37 10.64
CA GLU A 111 2.39 -21.20 11.48
C GLU A 111 1.70 -20.08 10.67
N LEU A 112 2.20 -19.80 9.46
CA LEU A 112 1.59 -18.79 8.59
C LEU A 112 0.17 -19.20 8.17
N THR A 113 -0.04 -20.44 7.75
CA THR A 113 -1.37 -20.98 7.37
C THR A 113 -2.36 -20.85 8.53
N TYR A 114 -1.94 -21.26 9.74
CA TYR A 114 -2.76 -21.14 10.93
C TYR A 114 -3.10 -19.68 11.26
N MET A 115 -2.13 -18.76 11.18
CA MET A 115 -2.36 -17.34 11.45
C MET A 115 -3.34 -16.71 10.44
N LEU A 116 -3.23 -17.07 9.15
CA LEU A 116 -4.11 -16.58 8.10
C LEU A 116 -5.54 -17.10 8.29
N VAL A 117 -5.73 -18.41 8.50
CA VAL A 117 -7.07 -19.01 8.63
C VAL A 117 -7.78 -18.59 9.93
N THR A 118 -7.03 -18.32 11.01
CA THR A 118 -7.59 -17.84 12.28
C THR A 118 -7.69 -16.32 12.41
N GLN A 119 -7.36 -15.59 11.34
CA GLN A 119 -7.40 -14.12 11.25
C GLN A 119 -6.53 -13.41 12.31
N ARG A 120 -5.36 -13.99 12.64
CA ARG A 120 -4.33 -13.39 13.50
C ARG A 120 -3.52 -12.31 12.81
N GLY A 121 -3.46 -12.36 11.48
CA GLY A 121 -2.99 -11.27 10.67
C GLY A 121 -3.39 -11.48 9.21
N ALA A 122 -3.14 -10.46 8.39
CA ALA A 122 -3.41 -10.51 6.96
C ALA A 122 -2.37 -9.70 6.21
N PHE A 123 -2.04 -10.13 4.99
CA PHE A 123 -1.30 -9.33 4.03
C PHE A 123 -2.18 -8.29 3.35
N ASN A 124 -1.57 -7.33 2.66
CA ASN A 124 -2.29 -6.45 1.74
C ASN A 124 -3.00 -7.24 0.62
N SER A 125 -4.06 -6.65 0.08
CA SER A 125 -4.96 -7.31 -0.87
C SER A 125 -4.27 -7.92 -2.10
N PRO A 126 -3.28 -7.27 -2.77
CA PRO A 126 -2.54 -7.89 -3.87
C PRO A 126 -1.93 -9.27 -3.59
N VAL A 127 -1.48 -9.55 -2.36
CA VAL A 127 -1.01 -10.89 -1.99
C VAL A 127 -2.13 -11.91 -2.11
N TRP A 128 -3.30 -11.59 -1.56
CA TRP A 128 -4.49 -12.43 -1.64
C TRP A 128 -5.07 -12.53 -3.05
N PHE A 129 -4.85 -11.57 -3.94
CA PHE A 129 -5.30 -11.66 -5.32
C PHE A 129 -4.38 -12.56 -6.14
N ASN A 130 -3.06 -12.38 -6.01
CA ASN A 130 -2.10 -12.84 -7.03
C ASN A 130 -1.15 -13.96 -6.56
N CYS A 131 -0.85 -14.07 -5.26
CA CYS A 131 0.19 -14.97 -4.74
C CYS A 131 -0.13 -16.46 -4.90
N GLY A 132 0.59 -17.16 -5.77
CA GLY A 132 0.42 -18.59 -5.95
C GLY A 132 -0.62 -19.00 -6.99
N LEU A 133 -1.17 -18.07 -7.80
CA LEU A 133 -2.07 -18.45 -8.90
C LEU A 133 -1.39 -19.40 -9.90
N LYS A 134 -0.15 -19.12 -10.29
CA LYS A 134 0.62 -20.03 -11.15
C LYS A 134 1.09 -21.26 -10.40
N HIS A 135 1.73 -21.04 -9.25
CA HIS A 135 2.39 -22.08 -8.48
C HIS A 135 1.43 -23.16 -7.95
N PHE A 136 0.26 -22.76 -7.45
CA PHE A 136 -0.71 -23.68 -6.84
C PHE A 136 -1.77 -24.16 -7.83
N HIS A 137 -2.31 -23.26 -8.67
CA HIS A 137 -3.40 -23.59 -9.60
C HIS A 137 -2.94 -23.82 -11.05
N GLY A 138 -1.65 -23.61 -11.37
CA GLY A 138 -1.14 -23.74 -12.74
C GLY A 138 -1.49 -22.57 -13.68
N ILE A 139 -2.16 -21.52 -13.18
CA ILE A 139 -2.72 -20.43 -13.98
C ILE A 139 -1.61 -19.54 -14.55
N SER A 140 -1.58 -19.42 -15.89
CA SER A 140 -0.72 -18.45 -16.60
C SER A 140 -1.54 -17.34 -17.24
N GLY A 141 -0.87 -16.23 -17.59
CA GLY A 141 -1.45 -15.10 -18.30
C GLY A 141 -0.59 -14.68 -19.48
N LYS A 142 -1.03 -13.67 -20.24
CA LYS A 142 -0.14 -13.00 -21.20
C LYS A 142 0.89 -12.15 -20.43
N PRO A 143 2.08 -11.89 -21.00
CA PRO A 143 3.01 -10.91 -20.43
C PRO A 143 2.32 -9.55 -20.28
N VAL A 144 2.58 -8.88 -19.16
CA VAL A 144 1.96 -7.59 -18.81
C VAL A 144 2.97 -6.45 -18.69
N GLY A 145 4.25 -6.76 -18.96
CA GLY A 145 5.35 -5.80 -18.92
C GLY A 145 5.88 -5.49 -17.52
N ASN A 146 5.60 -6.36 -16.55
CA ASN A 146 6.19 -6.28 -15.22
C ASN A 146 7.62 -6.83 -15.22
N TRP A 147 8.38 -6.47 -14.20
CA TRP A 147 9.78 -6.78 -14.00
C TRP A 147 9.98 -7.50 -12.68
N HIS A 148 10.88 -8.49 -12.61
CA HIS A 148 11.20 -9.22 -11.39
C HIS A 148 12.70 -9.35 -11.22
N TRP A 149 13.15 -9.56 -9.99
CA TRP A 149 14.53 -9.92 -9.71
C TRP A 149 14.80 -11.37 -10.13
N ASN A 150 15.88 -11.61 -10.87
CA ASN A 150 16.34 -12.95 -11.22
C ASN A 150 17.65 -13.24 -10.48
N ALA A 151 17.57 -14.06 -9.43
CA ALA A 151 18.73 -14.42 -8.61
C ALA A 151 19.83 -15.17 -9.39
N ARG A 152 19.52 -15.83 -10.52
CA ARG A 152 20.52 -16.55 -11.32
C ARG A 152 21.36 -15.59 -12.16
N THR A 153 20.73 -14.56 -12.72
CA THR A 153 21.40 -13.57 -13.57
C THR A 153 21.82 -12.33 -12.78
N GLN A 154 21.36 -12.18 -11.55
CA GLN A 154 21.58 -11.02 -10.67
C GLN A 154 21.12 -9.72 -11.34
N ARG A 155 19.97 -9.78 -12.03
CA ARG A 155 19.41 -8.67 -12.79
C ARG A 155 17.90 -8.65 -12.69
N VAL A 156 17.34 -7.47 -12.89
CA VAL A 156 15.90 -7.28 -13.09
C VAL A 156 15.54 -7.58 -14.54
N GLU A 157 14.57 -8.47 -14.74
CA GLU A 157 14.16 -8.97 -16.06
C GLU A 157 12.65 -8.86 -16.25
N GLN A 158 12.19 -8.78 -17.50
CA GLN A 158 10.75 -8.77 -17.78
C GLN A 158 10.15 -10.15 -17.50
N ALA A 159 9.04 -10.16 -16.76
CA ALA A 159 8.29 -11.37 -16.48
C ALA A 159 7.71 -11.96 -17.79
N SER A 160 7.92 -13.25 -17.98
CA SER A 160 7.44 -14.01 -19.14
C SER A 160 5.91 -14.18 -19.16
N ASP A 161 5.24 -14.05 -18.01
CA ASP A 161 3.79 -14.03 -17.89
C ASP A 161 3.31 -13.27 -16.65
N ALA A 162 2.00 -13.07 -16.53
CA ALA A 162 1.39 -12.26 -15.47
C ALA A 162 1.37 -12.88 -14.06
N TYR A 163 1.60 -14.19 -13.92
CA TYR A 163 1.36 -14.92 -12.66
C TYR A 163 2.53 -15.77 -12.18
N SER A 164 3.54 -16.07 -13.01
CA SER A 164 4.78 -16.69 -12.57
C SER A 164 5.54 -15.82 -11.57
N TYR A 165 5.56 -14.50 -11.81
CA TYR A 165 6.04 -13.49 -10.86
C TYR A 165 4.88 -12.52 -10.59
N PRO A 166 4.06 -12.77 -9.55
CA PRO A 166 2.86 -11.99 -9.31
C PRO A 166 3.18 -10.59 -8.77
N GLN A 167 2.32 -9.59 -9.04
CA GLN A 167 2.39 -8.31 -8.34
C GLN A 167 1.81 -8.46 -6.93
N LEU A 168 2.64 -8.27 -5.90
CA LEU A 168 2.29 -8.55 -4.51
C LEU A 168 2.30 -7.32 -3.59
N SER A 169 2.90 -6.20 -4.02
CA SER A 169 2.93 -4.94 -3.27
C SER A 169 1.65 -4.12 -3.50
N ALA A 170 1.17 -3.41 -2.48
CA ALA A 170 -0.01 -2.56 -2.60
C ALA A 170 0.31 -1.09 -2.81
N CYS A 171 1.50 -0.65 -2.38
CA CYS A 171 1.86 0.75 -2.26
C CYS A 171 3.12 1.02 -3.05
N PHE A 172 3.07 2.05 -3.88
CA PHE A 172 4.17 2.46 -4.75
C PHE A 172 4.41 3.96 -4.63
N ILE A 173 5.67 4.34 -4.82
CA ILE A 173 6.09 5.73 -5.01
C ILE A 173 6.74 5.79 -6.39
N GLN A 174 6.41 6.81 -7.18
CA GLN A 174 6.99 7.02 -8.51
C GLN A 174 7.60 8.41 -8.61
N SER A 175 8.75 8.49 -9.26
CA SER A 175 9.31 9.78 -9.69
C SER A 175 8.58 10.32 -10.93
N ILE A 176 8.76 11.61 -11.18
CA ILE A 176 8.34 12.26 -12.41
C ILE A 176 9.33 13.34 -12.82
N GLU A 177 9.59 13.41 -14.12
CA GLU A 177 10.44 14.43 -14.74
C GLU A 177 9.60 15.50 -15.43
N ASP A 178 10.12 16.73 -15.48
CA ASP A 178 9.51 17.85 -16.20
C ASP A 178 9.74 17.75 -17.72
N ASP A 179 9.23 16.65 -18.27
CA ASP A 179 9.27 16.27 -19.68
C ASP A 179 7.92 15.73 -20.13
N LEU A 180 7.46 16.16 -21.32
CA LEU A 180 6.13 15.79 -21.82
C LEU A 180 5.96 14.28 -22.02
N LEU A 181 7.01 13.59 -22.46
CA LEU A 181 6.95 12.15 -22.70
C LEU A 181 6.97 11.39 -21.37
N ASP A 182 7.74 11.83 -20.38
CA ASP A 182 7.70 11.22 -19.05
C ASP A 182 6.35 11.42 -18.35
N ILE A 183 5.73 12.61 -18.46
CA ILE A 183 4.37 12.86 -17.95
C ILE A 183 3.36 11.93 -18.63
N ALA A 184 3.48 11.72 -19.95
CA ALA A 184 2.61 10.78 -20.68
C ALA A 184 2.87 9.33 -20.25
N ASP A 185 4.13 8.94 -20.03
CA ASP A 185 4.47 7.62 -19.53
C ASP A 185 4.03 7.40 -18.08
N ALA A 186 3.95 8.44 -17.25
CA ALA A 186 3.40 8.36 -15.90
C ALA A 186 1.96 7.81 -15.92
N VAL A 187 1.11 8.31 -16.82
CA VAL A 187 -0.26 7.78 -17.01
C VAL A 187 -0.24 6.26 -17.25
N LYS A 188 0.64 5.80 -18.14
CA LYS A 188 0.78 4.38 -18.48
C LYS A 188 1.30 3.56 -17.30
N ARG A 189 2.27 4.07 -16.54
CA ARG A 189 2.79 3.41 -15.33
C ARG A 189 1.70 3.27 -14.25
N GLU A 190 0.93 4.33 -14.02
CA GLU A 190 -0.19 4.32 -13.05
C GLU A 190 -1.30 3.33 -13.44
N MET A 191 -1.73 3.32 -14.70
CA MET A 191 -2.75 2.38 -15.18
C MET A 191 -2.34 0.91 -14.98
N ARG A 192 -1.03 0.59 -15.15
CA ARG A 192 -0.51 -0.75 -14.86
C ARG A 192 -0.62 -1.11 -13.38
N LEU A 193 -0.23 -0.19 -12.50
CA LEU A 193 -0.33 -0.38 -11.05
C LEU A 193 -1.78 -0.62 -10.62
N PHE A 194 -2.70 0.21 -11.09
CA PHE A 194 -4.11 0.11 -10.76
C PHE A 194 -4.68 -1.23 -11.23
N LYS A 195 -4.38 -1.68 -12.46
CA LYS A 195 -4.87 -2.95 -13.02
C LYS A 195 -4.69 -4.15 -12.08
N PHE A 196 -3.60 -4.20 -11.31
CA PHE A 196 -3.26 -5.31 -10.42
C PHE A 196 -3.62 -5.10 -8.94
N GLY A 197 -4.34 -4.03 -8.61
CA GLY A 197 -4.87 -3.84 -7.26
C GLY A 197 -4.05 -2.91 -6.37
N SER A 198 -3.07 -2.20 -6.94
CA SER A 198 -2.14 -1.36 -6.18
C SER A 198 -2.39 0.11 -6.42
N GLY A 199 -1.89 0.95 -5.51
CA GLY A 199 -1.95 2.39 -5.63
C GLY A 199 -0.58 3.05 -5.60
N THR A 200 -0.50 4.30 -6.02
CA THR A 200 0.75 5.03 -6.21
C THR A 200 0.65 6.47 -5.73
N GLY A 201 1.76 7.05 -5.29
CA GLY A 201 1.87 8.50 -5.16
C GLY A 201 3.12 9.06 -5.79
N THR A 202 3.05 10.33 -6.12
CA THR A 202 4.09 11.09 -6.81
C THR A 202 4.04 12.53 -6.33
N ASN A 203 5.21 13.11 -6.09
CA ASN A 203 5.35 14.54 -5.89
C ASN A 203 5.58 15.19 -7.25
N PHE A 204 4.65 16.05 -7.65
CA PHE A 204 4.65 16.70 -8.96
C PHE A 204 5.36 18.06 -8.95
N SER A 205 6.01 18.42 -7.84
CA SER A 205 6.64 19.72 -7.66
C SER A 205 7.80 20.01 -8.60
N SER A 206 8.34 18.99 -9.28
CA SER A 206 9.35 19.16 -10.32
C SER A 206 8.80 19.76 -11.61
N ILE A 207 7.49 19.60 -11.87
CA ILE A 207 6.85 20.03 -13.12
C ILE A 207 6.72 21.56 -13.14
N ARG A 208 7.05 22.19 -14.26
CA ARG A 208 6.96 23.65 -14.38
C ARG A 208 5.52 24.16 -14.37
N GLY A 209 5.32 25.34 -13.80
CA GLY A 209 4.03 25.99 -13.70
C GLY A 209 3.56 26.66 -15.00
N GLU A 210 2.30 27.08 -15.02
CA GLU A 210 1.70 27.81 -16.15
C GLU A 210 2.50 29.07 -16.47
N GLY A 211 2.79 29.29 -17.76
CA GLY A 211 3.49 30.47 -18.25
C GLY A 211 5.02 30.38 -18.23
N GLU A 212 5.61 29.36 -17.59
CA GLU A 212 7.05 29.12 -17.62
C GLU A 212 7.53 28.72 -19.04
N ARG A 213 8.75 29.09 -19.41
CA ARG A 213 9.26 28.94 -20.78
C ARG A 213 9.47 27.48 -21.17
N LEU A 214 9.24 27.17 -22.45
CA LEU A 214 9.58 25.88 -23.06
C LEU A 214 10.86 25.99 -23.90
N ALA A 215 11.65 24.91 -23.95
CA ALA A 215 12.91 24.89 -24.71
C ALA A 215 12.70 25.09 -26.22
N GLY A 216 11.57 24.61 -26.77
CA GLY A 216 11.20 24.78 -28.18
C GLY A 216 10.55 26.13 -28.52
N GLY A 217 10.45 27.05 -27.56
CA GLY A 217 9.67 28.29 -27.68
C GLY A 217 8.23 28.13 -27.17
N GLY A 218 7.62 29.25 -26.77
CA GLY A 218 6.31 29.27 -26.11
C GLY A 218 6.36 29.09 -24.59
N THR A 219 5.20 28.80 -24.00
CA THR A 219 5.00 28.72 -22.55
C THR A 219 4.26 27.44 -22.17
N SER A 220 4.55 26.93 -20.97
CA SER A 220 3.89 25.75 -20.38
C SER A 220 2.40 26.00 -20.14
N SER A 221 1.60 24.94 -20.31
CA SER A 221 0.20 24.89 -19.88
C SER A 221 0.02 24.72 -18.37
N GLY A 222 1.11 24.51 -17.63
CA GLY A 222 1.13 24.33 -16.19
C GLY A 222 0.82 22.92 -15.73
N LEU A 223 1.26 22.58 -14.52
CA LEU A 223 1.05 21.30 -13.87
C LEU A 223 -0.43 20.97 -13.75
N MET A 224 -1.27 21.95 -13.40
CA MET A 224 -2.70 21.71 -13.17
C MET A 224 -3.38 21.07 -14.39
N SER A 225 -3.01 21.48 -15.60
CA SER A 225 -3.52 20.90 -16.85
C SER A 225 -3.19 19.40 -17.00
N PHE A 226 -1.99 18.98 -16.60
CA PHE A 226 -1.58 17.58 -16.63
C PHE A 226 -2.23 16.75 -15.52
N LEU A 227 -2.45 17.35 -14.34
CA LEU A 227 -3.16 16.69 -13.25
C LEU A 227 -4.61 16.35 -13.63
N GLU A 228 -5.29 17.16 -14.45
CA GLU A 228 -6.60 16.82 -14.98
C GLU A 228 -6.57 15.57 -15.89
N VAL A 229 -5.54 15.42 -16.73
CA VAL A 229 -5.35 14.24 -17.58
C VAL A 229 -5.13 13.00 -16.72
N LEU A 230 -4.25 13.10 -15.72
CA LEU A 230 -3.94 12.01 -14.78
C LEU A 230 -5.17 11.62 -13.95
N ASP A 231 -5.97 12.59 -13.51
CA ASP A 231 -7.22 12.35 -12.79
C ASP A 231 -8.23 11.56 -13.63
N LYS A 232 -8.45 11.96 -14.89
CA LYS A 232 -9.36 11.24 -15.80
C LYS A 232 -8.85 9.82 -16.12
N ALA A 233 -7.54 9.64 -16.26
CA ALA A 233 -6.95 8.31 -16.46
C ALA A 233 -7.15 7.40 -15.24
N ALA A 234 -6.99 7.93 -14.03
CA ALA A 234 -7.27 7.20 -12.79
C ALA A 234 -8.75 6.82 -12.69
N GLY A 235 -9.68 7.74 -13.00
CA GLY A 235 -11.13 7.48 -13.00
C GLY A 235 -11.58 6.42 -14.01
N ALA A 236 -10.89 6.33 -15.16
CA ALA A 236 -11.15 5.32 -16.20
C ALA A 236 -10.68 3.90 -15.80
N THR A 237 -9.76 3.78 -14.83
CA THR A 237 -9.12 2.51 -14.49
C THR A 237 -9.77 1.87 -13.27
N LYS A 238 -10.17 0.60 -13.39
CA LYS A 238 -10.70 -0.20 -12.27
C LYS A 238 -9.62 -1.11 -11.70
N SER A 239 -9.48 -1.11 -10.38
CA SER A 239 -8.35 -1.71 -9.69
C SER A 239 -8.53 -3.21 -9.43
N GLY A 240 -7.49 -4.00 -9.72
CA GLY A 240 -7.46 -5.45 -9.49
C GLY A 240 -8.45 -6.26 -10.34
N GLY A 241 -8.97 -5.70 -11.44
CA GLY A 241 -10.04 -6.33 -12.22
C GLY A 241 -11.39 -6.42 -11.49
N THR A 242 -11.55 -5.68 -10.40
CA THR A 242 -12.79 -5.59 -9.60
C THR A 242 -13.45 -4.22 -9.77
N THR A 243 -14.56 -3.95 -9.10
CA THR A 243 -15.24 -2.64 -9.12
C THR A 243 -14.54 -1.52 -8.34
N ARG A 244 -13.34 -1.76 -7.77
CA ARG A 244 -12.61 -0.78 -6.94
C ARG A 244 -12.00 0.34 -7.80
N ARG A 245 -12.01 1.58 -7.32
CA ARG A 245 -11.33 2.71 -7.98
C ARG A 245 -9.80 2.60 -7.85
N ALA A 246 -9.09 3.24 -8.77
CA ALA A 246 -7.67 3.53 -8.60
C ALA A 246 -7.41 4.31 -7.30
N ALA A 247 -6.25 4.08 -6.70
CA ALA A 247 -5.80 4.82 -5.52
C ALA A 247 -4.53 5.60 -5.88
N LYS A 248 -4.63 6.93 -5.90
CA LYS A 248 -3.58 7.85 -6.33
C LYS A 248 -3.35 8.92 -5.28
N MET A 249 -2.09 9.27 -5.02
CA MET A 249 -1.68 10.44 -4.23
C MET A 249 -0.95 11.43 -5.14
N VAL A 250 -1.39 12.69 -5.09
CA VAL A 250 -0.73 13.83 -5.75
C VAL A 250 -0.19 14.74 -4.66
N ILE A 251 1.12 14.98 -4.70
CA ILE A 251 1.80 15.81 -3.71
C ILE A 251 2.36 17.06 -4.40
N LEU A 252 2.27 18.20 -3.70
CA LEU A 252 2.86 19.46 -4.12
C LEU A 252 3.55 20.19 -2.96
N ASP A 253 4.70 20.79 -3.21
CA ASP A 253 5.49 21.53 -2.23
C ASP A 253 4.91 22.95 -2.08
N MET A 254 4.99 23.50 -0.86
CA MET A 254 4.34 24.78 -0.54
C MET A 254 4.88 26.00 -1.31
N ASP A 255 6.00 25.88 -2.02
CA ASP A 255 6.60 26.95 -2.83
C ASP A 255 6.32 26.80 -4.34
N HIS A 256 5.54 25.79 -4.77
CA HIS A 256 5.26 25.51 -6.18
C HIS A 256 4.50 26.66 -6.85
N PRO A 257 4.79 27.00 -8.13
CA PRO A 257 4.20 28.16 -8.83
C PRO A 257 2.67 28.12 -8.93
N GLU A 258 2.06 26.95 -8.82
CA GLU A 258 0.60 26.72 -8.87
C GLU A 258 0.00 26.25 -7.54
N ILE A 259 0.72 26.40 -6.41
CA ILE A 259 0.28 25.88 -5.10
C ILE A 259 -1.08 26.42 -4.64
N GLU A 260 -1.37 27.70 -4.89
CA GLU A 260 -2.64 28.32 -4.48
C GLU A 260 -3.85 27.69 -5.20
N GLU A 261 -3.67 27.35 -6.47
CA GLU A 261 -4.69 26.68 -7.28
C GLU A 261 -4.86 25.23 -6.84
N PHE A 262 -3.76 24.50 -6.68
CA PHE A 262 -3.77 23.12 -6.21
C PHE A 262 -4.50 22.96 -4.86
N ILE A 263 -4.19 23.82 -3.89
CA ILE A 263 -4.86 23.83 -2.57
C ILE A 263 -6.36 24.01 -2.70
N SER A 264 -6.81 24.84 -3.64
CA SER A 264 -8.22 25.20 -3.80
C SER A 264 -8.96 24.27 -4.77
N TRP A 265 -8.25 23.40 -5.50
CA TRP A 265 -8.75 22.70 -6.66
C TRP A 265 -9.96 21.84 -6.33
N LYS A 266 -9.79 20.83 -5.48
CA LYS A 266 -10.88 19.90 -5.13
C LYS A 266 -12.05 20.60 -4.44
N ALA A 267 -11.78 21.59 -3.58
CA ALA A 267 -12.82 22.38 -2.93
C ALA A 267 -13.69 23.15 -3.95
N ARG A 268 -13.09 23.70 -5.02
CA ARG A 268 -13.83 24.33 -6.12
C ARG A 268 -14.62 23.32 -6.95
N GLU A 269 -14.07 22.14 -7.17
CA GLU A 269 -14.77 21.05 -7.87
C GLU A 269 -15.99 20.55 -7.07
N GLU A 270 -15.90 20.47 -5.73
CA GLU A 270 -17.05 20.18 -4.86
C GLU A 270 -18.15 21.25 -4.96
N ASP A 271 -17.78 22.54 -5.05
CA ASP A 271 -18.77 23.61 -5.26
C ASP A 271 -19.50 23.43 -6.61
N LYS A 272 -18.81 22.94 -7.66
CA LYS A 272 -19.43 22.58 -8.95
C LYS A 272 -20.35 21.36 -8.80
N VAL A 273 -19.90 20.31 -8.13
CA VAL A 273 -20.72 19.11 -7.86
C VAL A 273 -22.01 19.49 -7.14
N ARG A 274 -21.94 20.31 -6.08
CA ARG A 274 -23.13 20.78 -5.36
C ARG A 274 -24.10 21.51 -6.29
N THR A 275 -23.59 22.37 -7.17
CA THR A 275 -24.41 23.08 -8.17
C THR A 275 -25.08 22.11 -9.15
N LEU A 276 -24.39 21.05 -9.58
CA LEU A 276 -24.98 20.01 -10.43
C LEU A 276 -26.04 19.20 -9.69
N VAL A 277 -25.79 18.82 -8.44
CA VAL A 277 -26.77 18.09 -7.61
C VAL A 277 -28.02 18.93 -7.39
N ASP A 278 -27.87 20.23 -7.10
CA ASP A 278 -28.99 21.16 -6.96
C ASP A 278 -29.80 21.30 -8.28
N ALA A 279 -29.15 21.08 -9.43
CA ALA A 279 -29.79 21.04 -10.75
C ALA A 279 -30.41 19.67 -11.09
N GLY A 280 -30.34 18.68 -10.21
CA GLY A 280 -30.97 17.37 -10.35
C GLY A 280 -30.07 16.24 -10.87
N TYR A 281 -28.76 16.47 -11.00
CA TYR A 281 -27.82 15.40 -11.32
C TYR A 281 -27.58 14.46 -10.13
N ASP A 282 -27.30 13.19 -10.42
CA ASP A 282 -27.07 12.15 -9.41
C ASP A 282 -25.91 12.51 -8.47
N SER A 283 -26.22 12.52 -7.16
CA SER A 283 -25.29 12.82 -6.07
C SER A 283 -24.40 11.63 -5.67
N ASP A 284 -24.66 10.43 -6.19
CA ASP A 284 -23.75 9.30 -5.97
C ASP A 284 -22.34 9.67 -6.43
N PHE A 285 -21.33 9.28 -5.67
CA PHE A 285 -19.95 9.59 -6.00
C PHE A 285 -19.49 8.96 -7.33
N ASN A 286 -20.17 7.91 -7.83
CA ASN A 286 -20.02 7.32 -9.18
C ASN A 286 -21.02 7.88 -10.20
N GLY A 287 -21.92 8.76 -9.76
CA GLY A 287 -22.97 9.40 -10.55
C GLY A 287 -22.42 10.39 -11.58
N GLU A 288 -23.32 11.01 -12.33
CA GLU A 288 -22.94 11.93 -13.40
C GLU A 288 -22.21 13.19 -12.89
N ALA A 289 -22.65 13.76 -11.76
CA ALA A 289 -22.06 14.99 -11.23
C ALA A 289 -20.56 14.84 -10.93
N TYR A 290 -20.16 13.76 -10.26
CA TYR A 290 -18.76 13.49 -9.94
C TYR A 290 -17.93 13.04 -11.16
N ARG A 291 -18.54 12.48 -12.21
CA ARG A 291 -17.82 12.06 -13.42
C ARG A 291 -17.39 13.23 -14.31
N THR A 292 -18.08 14.37 -14.21
CA THR A 292 -17.83 15.55 -15.06
C THR A 292 -16.78 16.50 -14.49
N VAL A 293 -16.59 16.54 -13.17
CA VAL A 293 -15.56 17.35 -12.48
C VAL A 293 -14.17 16.70 -12.48
N SER A 294 -13.13 17.46 -12.10
CA SER A 294 -11.74 16.98 -12.01
C SER A 294 -11.27 16.85 -10.54
N GLY A 295 -10.08 16.28 -10.31
CA GLY A 295 -9.45 16.21 -8.97
C GLY A 295 -10.12 15.25 -7.97
N GLN A 296 -11.02 14.37 -8.42
CA GLN A 296 -11.82 13.47 -7.58
C GLN A 296 -11.28 12.03 -7.51
N ASN A 297 -10.31 11.69 -8.37
CA ASN A 297 -9.75 10.34 -8.48
C ASN A 297 -8.35 10.25 -7.82
N SER A 298 -8.03 11.20 -6.94
CA SER A 298 -6.81 11.21 -6.14
C SER A 298 -7.05 11.80 -4.75
N ASN A 299 -6.17 11.40 -3.83
CA ASN A 299 -5.90 12.17 -2.62
C ASN A 299 -4.86 13.23 -2.98
N ASN A 300 -5.05 14.45 -2.49
CA ASN A 300 -4.12 15.54 -2.69
C ASN A 300 -3.45 15.87 -1.36
N SER A 301 -2.15 16.13 -1.37
CA SER A 301 -1.43 16.55 -0.16
C SER A 301 -0.42 17.63 -0.48
N VAL A 302 -0.18 18.50 0.49
CA VAL A 302 0.88 19.51 0.41
C VAL A 302 2.03 19.17 1.33
N ARG A 303 3.25 19.47 0.90
CA ARG A 303 4.47 19.25 1.68
C ARG A 303 4.95 20.52 2.36
N MET A 304 4.93 20.49 3.68
CA MET A 304 5.32 21.60 4.55
C MET A 304 6.67 21.33 5.17
N THR A 305 7.60 22.26 4.98
CA THR A 305 8.89 22.25 5.67
C THR A 305 8.78 22.96 7.02
N ASP A 306 9.75 22.74 7.90
CA ASP A 306 9.86 23.46 9.17
C ASP A 306 9.95 24.98 8.93
N GLU A 307 10.66 25.43 7.88
CA GLU A 307 10.78 26.84 7.51
C GLU A 307 9.44 27.46 7.11
N PHE A 308 8.59 26.73 6.37
CA PHE A 308 7.24 27.20 6.05
C PHE A 308 6.39 27.35 7.32
N LEU A 309 6.45 26.38 8.22
CA LEU A 309 5.69 26.40 9.47
C LEU A 309 6.15 27.53 10.40
N GLU A 310 7.45 27.78 10.49
CA GLU A 310 8.02 28.93 11.20
C GLU A 310 7.52 30.26 10.60
N ALA A 311 7.54 30.38 9.27
CA ALA A 311 7.00 31.57 8.58
C ALA A 311 5.50 31.78 8.88
N VAL A 312 4.70 30.71 8.97
CA VAL A 312 3.29 30.80 9.37
C VAL A 312 3.12 31.34 10.79
N LEU A 313 3.92 30.85 11.74
CA LEU A 313 3.89 31.28 13.14
C LEU A 313 4.24 32.77 13.26
N ASN A 314 5.26 33.21 12.53
CA ASN A 314 5.77 34.58 12.55
C ASN A 314 4.99 35.57 11.68
N ASP A 315 4.06 35.10 10.83
CA ASP A 315 3.36 35.91 9.80
C ASP A 315 4.30 36.48 8.73
N ASP A 316 5.36 35.73 8.43
CA ASP A 316 6.36 36.08 7.44
C ASP A 316 5.85 35.89 6.01
N ASP A 317 6.62 36.45 5.09
CA ASP A 317 6.41 36.28 3.65
C ASP A 317 6.93 34.91 3.20
N TRP A 318 6.24 34.31 2.23
CA TRP A 318 6.60 33.05 1.59
C TRP A 318 6.71 33.25 0.08
N ASN A 319 7.82 32.77 -0.48
CA ASN A 319 8.13 32.94 -1.90
C ASN A 319 7.70 31.71 -2.69
N ILE A 320 6.81 31.93 -3.65
CA ILE A 320 6.41 30.96 -4.67
C ILE A 320 7.39 31.09 -5.84
N ARG A 321 8.01 29.98 -6.25
CA ARG A 321 9.18 29.96 -7.14
C ARG A 321 8.94 29.19 -8.41
N GLN A 322 9.39 29.71 -9.54
CA GLN A 322 9.41 28.99 -10.82
C GLN A 322 10.30 27.75 -10.75
N ARG A 323 9.98 26.70 -11.51
CA ARG A 323 10.80 25.47 -11.55
C ARG A 323 11.89 25.52 -12.61
N THR A 324 11.73 26.37 -13.62
CA THR A 324 12.67 26.50 -14.74
C THR A 324 13.92 27.32 -14.41
N ASP A 325 13.80 28.36 -13.58
CA ASP A 325 14.93 29.25 -13.21
C ASP A 325 15.06 29.54 -11.69
N GLY A 326 14.09 29.12 -10.87
CA GLY A 326 14.08 29.36 -9.42
C GLY A 326 13.71 30.79 -9.00
N GLU A 327 13.38 31.67 -9.95
CA GLU A 327 12.99 33.05 -9.66
C GLU A 327 11.66 33.10 -8.88
N VAL A 328 11.52 34.12 -8.05
CA VAL A 328 10.29 34.34 -7.28
C VAL A 328 9.20 34.82 -8.24
N ARG A 329 8.22 33.95 -8.51
CA ARG A 329 7.03 34.30 -9.30
C ARG A 329 6.13 35.23 -8.52
N LYS A 330 5.97 34.96 -7.23
CA LYS A 330 5.03 35.66 -6.35
C LYS A 330 5.46 35.51 -4.90
N THR A 331 5.25 36.55 -4.10
CA THR A 331 5.37 36.50 -2.65
C THR A 331 3.99 36.59 -2.02
N VAL A 332 3.70 35.72 -1.05
CA VAL A 332 2.42 35.67 -0.31
C VAL A 332 2.69 35.66 1.19
N LYS A 333 1.68 35.96 2.02
CA LYS A 333 1.80 35.71 3.46
C LYS A 333 1.69 34.22 3.75
N ALA A 334 2.66 33.66 4.48
CA ALA A 334 2.68 32.24 4.83
C ALA A 334 1.40 31.84 5.58
N ARG A 335 0.97 32.66 6.55
CA ARG A 335 -0.26 32.45 7.31
C ARG A 335 -1.52 32.46 6.43
N ALA A 336 -1.58 33.34 5.44
CA ALA A 336 -2.70 33.39 4.50
C ALA A 336 -2.75 32.14 3.61
N LEU A 337 -1.59 31.62 3.19
CA LEU A 337 -1.51 30.38 2.44
C LEU A 337 -1.93 29.17 3.30
N MET A 338 -1.52 29.12 4.57
CA MET A 338 -1.94 28.08 5.52
C MET A 338 -3.43 28.13 5.86
N ASP A 339 -4.00 29.33 6.02
CA ASP A 339 -5.46 29.52 6.18
C ASP A 339 -6.22 28.96 4.98
N ARG A 340 -5.67 29.14 3.77
CA ARG A 340 -6.24 28.54 2.55
C ARG A 340 -6.25 27.01 2.61
N VAL A 341 -5.13 26.38 3.02
CA VAL A 341 -5.05 24.91 3.21
C VAL A 341 -6.14 24.45 4.18
N SER A 342 -6.24 25.12 5.33
CA SER A 342 -7.19 24.77 6.38
C SER A 342 -8.64 24.92 5.93
N ARG A 343 -8.96 26.00 5.18
CA ARG A 343 -10.30 26.20 4.61
C ARG A 343 -10.67 25.16 3.57
N SER A 344 -9.74 24.81 2.66
CA SER A 344 -9.99 23.75 1.68
C SER A 344 -10.21 22.40 2.36
N ALA A 345 -9.33 22.03 3.30
CA ALA A 345 -9.46 20.78 4.04
C ALA A 345 -10.75 20.71 4.85
N TRP A 346 -11.19 21.82 5.46
CA TRP A 346 -12.49 21.89 6.13
C TRP A 346 -13.67 21.70 5.16
N ARG A 347 -13.56 22.19 3.91
CA ARG A 347 -14.62 22.10 2.90
C ARG A 347 -14.73 20.70 2.28
N CYS A 348 -13.61 20.04 1.97
CA CYS A 348 -13.62 18.82 1.16
C CYS A 348 -12.65 17.72 1.64
N ALA A 349 -12.06 17.86 2.83
CA ALA A 349 -11.04 16.95 3.39
C ALA A 349 -9.69 16.91 2.64
N ASP A 350 -9.47 17.80 1.67
CA ASP A 350 -8.22 17.93 0.90
C ASP A 350 -7.77 19.40 0.80
N PRO A 351 -6.45 19.67 0.65
CA PRO A 351 -5.38 18.68 0.66
C PRO A 351 -5.01 18.23 2.08
N GLY A 352 -4.50 17.01 2.21
CA GLY A 352 -3.78 16.55 3.39
C GLY A 352 -2.43 17.26 3.56
N ILE A 353 -1.75 16.99 4.68
CA ILE A 353 -0.46 17.62 5.02
C ILE A 353 0.60 16.53 5.21
N GLN A 354 1.77 16.75 4.64
CA GLN A 354 2.97 15.95 4.87
C GLN A 354 4.10 16.83 5.39
N TYR A 355 4.67 16.47 6.54
CA TYR A 355 5.75 17.22 7.18
C TYR A 355 7.11 16.83 6.59
N ASP A 356 7.48 17.49 5.50
CA ASP A 356 8.62 17.16 4.66
C ASP A 356 9.95 17.13 5.43
N SER A 357 10.20 18.12 6.30
CA SER A 357 11.40 18.17 7.15
C SER A 357 11.45 17.02 8.17
N THR A 358 10.31 16.68 8.77
CA THR A 358 10.23 15.54 9.72
C THR A 358 10.43 14.21 9.00
N ILE A 359 9.78 14.01 7.86
CA ILE A 359 9.90 12.78 7.05
C ILE A 359 11.37 12.52 6.69
N ASN A 360 12.08 13.53 6.18
CA ASN A 360 13.48 13.36 5.78
C ASN A 360 14.44 13.24 6.97
N ARG A 361 14.10 13.81 8.14
CA ARG A 361 14.90 13.64 9.37
C ARG A 361 14.93 12.20 9.88
N TRP A 362 13.85 11.44 9.64
CA TRP A 362 13.74 10.02 10.00
C TRP A 362 14.06 9.08 8.82
N HIS A 363 14.63 9.61 7.73
CA HIS A 363 14.96 8.80 6.57
C HIS A 363 16.07 7.80 6.90
N THR A 364 15.83 6.52 6.62
CA THR A 364 16.81 5.43 6.80
C THR A 364 17.77 5.24 5.62
N CYS A 365 17.60 5.96 4.51
CA CYS A 365 18.47 5.89 3.34
C CYS A 365 18.83 7.27 2.73
N PRO A 366 19.23 8.27 3.56
CA PRO A 366 19.40 9.66 3.12
C PRO A 366 20.56 9.85 2.13
N GLU A 367 21.58 8.99 2.18
CA GLU A 367 22.71 9.03 1.24
C GLU A 367 22.32 8.47 -0.13
N THR A 368 21.22 7.71 -0.23
CA THR A 368 20.69 7.26 -1.51
C THR A 368 20.06 8.42 -2.28
N ASP A 369 18.98 8.99 -1.72
CA ASP A 369 18.21 10.07 -2.31
C ASP A 369 17.29 10.66 -1.22
N ARG A 370 16.58 11.74 -1.55
CA ARG A 370 15.55 12.33 -0.68
C ARG A 370 14.25 11.53 -0.75
N ILE A 371 13.48 11.51 0.34
CA ILE A 371 12.07 11.09 0.28
C ILE A 371 11.26 12.26 -0.28
N ASN A 372 10.76 12.15 -1.51
CA ASN A 372 9.97 13.21 -2.16
C ASN A 372 8.46 13.01 -2.02
N ALA A 373 8.01 11.76 -1.88
CA ALA A 373 6.59 11.42 -1.96
C ALA A 373 6.18 10.34 -0.94
N SER A 374 4.91 9.97 -0.99
CA SER A 374 4.32 8.86 -0.24
C SER A 374 3.43 8.03 -1.15
N ASN A 375 2.96 6.88 -0.67
CA ASN A 375 1.86 6.15 -1.30
C ASN A 375 0.49 6.84 -1.05
N PRO A 376 -0.64 6.31 -1.60
CA PRO A 376 -1.98 6.89 -1.49
C PRO A 376 -2.49 7.25 -0.09
N CYS A 377 -2.10 6.47 0.93
CA CYS A 377 -2.61 6.63 2.29
C CYS A 377 -1.57 7.24 3.26
N SER A 378 -0.43 7.71 2.74
CA SER A 378 0.65 8.39 3.51
C SER A 378 1.31 7.55 4.62
N GLU A 379 1.18 6.23 4.61
CA GLU A 379 1.79 5.30 5.56
C GLU A 379 3.14 4.74 5.09
N TYR A 380 3.45 4.87 3.80
CA TYR A 380 4.73 4.48 3.20
C TYR A 380 5.47 5.72 2.69
N MET A 381 6.60 6.00 3.34
CA MET A 381 7.50 7.13 3.07
C MET A 381 8.89 6.57 2.79
N PHE A 382 9.32 6.60 1.53
CA PHE A 382 10.62 6.06 1.14
C PHE A 382 11.08 6.69 -0.19
N LEU A 383 12.18 6.19 -0.74
CA LEU A 383 12.75 6.62 -2.01
C LEU A 383 11.73 6.57 -3.14
N ASP A 384 11.88 7.46 -4.12
CA ASP A 384 11.09 7.38 -5.34
C ASP A 384 11.37 6.08 -6.11
N ASP A 385 10.40 5.68 -6.94
CA ASP A 385 10.43 4.43 -7.69
C ASP A 385 10.66 3.22 -6.78
N SER A 386 9.86 3.12 -5.73
CA SER A 386 9.90 2.03 -4.75
C SER A 386 8.51 1.46 -4.49
N ALA A 387 8.45 0.29 -3.87
CA ALA A 387 7.22 -0.42 -3.56
C ALA A 387 7.28 -0.97 -2.15
N CYS A 388 6.13 -1.08 -1.46
CA CYS A 388 6.07 -1.65 -0.11
C CYS A 388 5.13 -2.85 -0.03
N ASN A 389 5.59 -3.91 0.63
CA ASN A 389 4.78 -5.06 1.00
C ASN A 389 4.23 -4.85 2.40
N LEU A 390 2.91 -4.88 2.57
CA LEU A 390 2.24 -4.59 3.84
C LEU A 390 1.60 -5.83 4.47
N SER A 391 1.61 -5.87 5.79
CA SER A 391 0.84 -6.83 6.57
C SER A 391 0.32 -6.17 7.85
N SER A 392 -0.74 -6.73 8.43
CA SER A 392 -1.30 -6.23 9.68
C SER A 392 -1.67 -7.37 10.61
N VAL A 393 -1.21 -7.28 11.85
CA VAL A 393 -1.52 -8.23 12.93
C VAL A 393 -2.80 -7.78 13.66
N ASN A 394 -3.73 -8.70 13.90
CA ASN A 394 -4.98 -8.42 14.58
C ASN A 394 -4.81 -8.51 16.11
N LEU A 395 -4.78 -7.37 16.79
CA LEU A 395 -4.52 -7.30 18.23
C LEU A 395 -5.53 -8.08 19.07
N MET A 396 -6.79 -8.16 18.64
CA MET A 396 -7.84 -8.88 19.38
C MET A 396 -7.57 -10.39 19.49
N LYS A 397 -6.75 -10.97 18.62
CA LYS A 397 -6.43 -12.41 18.68
C LYS A 397 -5.38 -12.76 19.73
N PHE A 398 -4.82 -11.75 20.38
CA PHE A 398 -3.84 -11.88 21.46
C PHE A 398 -4.40 -11.40 22.80
N LEU A 399 -5.62 -10.85 22.84
CA LEU A 399 -6.32 -10.57 24.08
C LEU A 399 -6.89 -11.89 24.65
N GLN A 400 -6.53 -12.21 25.89
CA GLN A 400 -7.02 -13.37 26.61
C GLN A 400 -8.35 -13.09 27.31
N PRO A 401 -9.14 -14.13 27.66
CA PRO A 401 -10.43 -13.95 28.36
C PRO A 401 -10.33 -13.25 29.72
N ASP A 402 -9.17 -13.31 30.38
CA ASP A 402 -8.91 -12.65 31.66
C ASP A 402 -8.46 -11.18 31.50
N GLY A 403 -8.42 -10.66 30.27
CA GLY A 403 -7.98 -9.30 29.95
C GLY A 403 -6.47 -9.16 29.77
N SER A 404 -5.67 -10.20 29.99
CA SER A 404 -4.22 -10.17 29.73
C SER A 404 -3.90 -10.22 28.24
N PHE A 405 -2.75 -9.69 27.84
CA PHE A 405 -2.30 -9.68 26.44
C PHE A 405 -1.18 -10.70 26.22
N ASP A 406 -1.35 -11.59 25.25
CA ASP A 406 -0.34 -12.57 24.83
C ASP A 406 0.77 -11.91 24.00
N VAL A 407 1.71 -11.27 24.71
CA VAL A 407 2.87 -10.61 24.11
C VAL A 407 3.72 -11.57 23.27
N GLU A 408 3.97 -12.79 23.76
CA GLU A 408 4.81 -13.75 23.04
C GLU A 408 4.14 -14.29 21.78
N GLY A 409 2.81 -14.44 21.78
CA GLY A 409 2.04 -14.72 20.58
C GLY A 409 2.10 -13.59 19.58
N TYR A 410 1.98 -12.35 20.06
CA TYR A 410 2.06 -11.17 19.21
C TYR A 410 3.45 -11.05 18.55
N ARG A 411 4.54 -11.22 19.31
CA ARG A 411 5.91 -11.24 18.79
C ARG A 411 6.12 -12.33 17.75
N HIS A 412 5.62 -13.53 18.01
CA HIS A 412 5.70 -14.64 17.06
C HIS A 412 4.97 -14.31 15.75
N ALA A 413 3.77 -13.73 15.82
CA ALA A 413 3.05 -13.29 14.63
C ALA A 413 3.78 -12.18 13.86
N CYS A 414 4.28 -11.15 14.55
CA CYS A 414 5.09 -10.10 13.94
C CYS A 414 6.29 -10.67 13.19
N ARG A 415 7.03 -11.59 13.81
CA ARG A 415 8.17 -12.28 13.17
C ARG A 415 7.74 -13.05 11.93
N THR A 416 6.67 -13.84 12.01
CA THR A 416 6.20 -14.65 10.89
C THR A 416 5.78 -13.81 9.69
N PHE A 417 5.01 -12.76 9.91
CA PHE A 417 4.61 -11.85 8.84
C PHE A 417 5.81 -11.07 8.27
N PHE A 418 6.77 -10.65 9.12
CA PHE A 418 7.97 -9.95 8.67
C PHE A 418 8.84 -10.82 7.76
N VAL A 419 9.09 -12.09 8.13
CA VAL A 419 9.83 -13.05 7.28
C VAL A 419 9.09 -13.29 5.97
N ALA A 420 7.76 -13.44 6.02
CA ALA A 420 6.95 -13.61 4.82
C ALA A 420 7.03 -12.39 3.88
N GLN A 421 7.01 -11.17 4.43
CA GLN A 421 7.14 -9.93 3.65
C GLN A 421 8.51 -9.81 2.97
N GLU A 422 9.59 -10.20 3.65
CA GLU A 422 10.95 -10.24 3.08
C GLU A 422 11.02 -11.21 1.89
N ILE A 423 10.53 -12.44 2.03
CA ILE A 423 10.50 -13.43 0.95
C ILE A 423 9.68 -12.92 -0.26
N ILE A 424 8.58 -12.20 0.01
CA ILE A 424 7.71 -11.65 -1.02
C ILE A 424 8.45 -10.65 -1.93
N VAL A 425 9.47 -9.94 -1.44
CA VAL A 425 10.19 -8.91 -2.22
C VAL A 425 10.73 -9.46 -3.54
N ASP A 426 11.49 -10.56 -3.49
CA ASP A 426 12.10 -11.17 -4.68
C ASP A 426 11.19 -12.22 -5.36
N LEU A 427 10.08 -12.61 -4.72
CA LEU A 427 9.00 -13.38 -5.36
C LEU A 427 8.13 -12.51 -6.28
N ALA A 428 7.99 -11.22 -5.96
CA ALA A 428 7.07 -10.32 -6.64
C ALA A 428 7.59 -9.82 -7.99
N SER A 429 6.68 -9.26 -8.79
CA SER A 429 7.00 -8.41 -9.93
C SER A 429 6.47 -6.99 -9.79
N TYR A 430 7.08 -6.07 -10.53
CA TYR A 430 6.97 -4.63 -10.38
C TYR A 430 6.68 -3.97 -11.74
N PRO A 431 5.98 -2.83 -11.79
CA PRO A 431 5.49 -2.24 -13.06
C PRO A 431 6.60 -1.63 -13.95
N THR A 432 7.76 -1.32 -13.36
CA THR A 432 8.92 -0.72 -14.03
C THR A 432 10.20 -1.41 -13.58
N GLN A 433 11.22 -1.33 -14.43
CA GLN A 433 12.54 -1.89 -14.13
C GLN A 433 13.16 -1.23 -12.89
N ARG A 434 13.03 0.10 -12.76
CA ARG A 434 13.57 0.87 -11.63
C ARG A 434 12.93 0.46 -10.31
N ILE A 435 11.61 0.32 -10.27
CA ILE A 435 10.92 -0.18 -9.06
C ILE A 435 11.36 -1.61 -8.74
N GLY A 436 11.50 -2.48 -9.75
CA GLY A 436 12.01 -3.84 -9.54
C GLY A 436 13.41 -3.85 -8.94
N GLN A 437 14.30 -2.98 -9.40
CA GLN A 437 15.67 -2.87 -8.91
C GLN A 437 15.69 -2.32 -7.48
N ASN A 438 15.01 -1.19 -7.23
CA ASN A 438 14.95 -0.58 -5.90
C ASN A 438 14.29 -1.51 -4.87
N SER A 439 13.30 -2.30 -5.27
CA SER A 439 12.66 -3.25 -4.35
C SER A 439 13.66 -4.31 -3.89
N HIS A 440 14.50 -4.84 -4.78
CA HIS A 440 15.59 -5.74 -4.43
C HIS A 440 16.68 -5.05 -3.58
N ASP A 441 17.08 -3.83 -3.99
CA ASP A 441 18.21 -3.11 -3.42
C ASP A 441 17.95 -2.62 -1.99
N TYR A 442 16.69 -2.30 -1.66
CA TYR A 442 16.32 -1.69 -0.38
C TYR A 442 15.36 -2.51 0.48
N ARG A 443 14.64 -3.47 -0.12
CA ARG A 443 13.72 -4.40 0.56
C ARG A 443 12.78 -3.75 1.60
N PRO A 444 12.07 -2.67 1.26
CA PRO A 444 11.21 -1.97 2.21
C PRO A 444 9.96 -2.77 2.59
N LEU A 445 9.71 -2.93 3.89
CA LEU A 445 8.58 -3.69 4.45
C LEU A 445 7.72 -2.82 5.35
N GLY A 446 6.39 -3.02 5.35
CA GLY A 446 5.45 -2.34 6.23
C GLY A 446 4.67 -3.32 7.10
N LEU A 447 5.17 -3.59 8.30
CA LEU A 447 4.45 -4.39 9.30
C LEU A 447 3.64 -3.45 10.21
N GLY A 448 2.33 -3.69 10.30
CA GLY A 448 1.42 -2.93 11.15
C GLY A 448 0.50 -3.79 12.00
N TYR A 449 -0.49 -3.16 12.61
CA TYR A 449 -1.53 -3.84 13.38
C TYR A 449 -2.90 -3.20 13.18
N ALA A 450 -3.95 -3.96 13.47
CA ALA A 450 -5.34 -3.53 13.40
C ALA A 450 -6.05 -3.75 14.74
N ASN A 451 -7.21 -3.11 14.92
CA ASN A 451 -8.10 -3.25 16.07
C ASN A 451 -7.57 -2.70 17.41
N LEU A 452 -6.69 -1.68 17.38
CA LEU A 452 -6.29 -0.98 18.62
C LEU A 452 -7.50 -0.37 19.34
N GLY A 453 -8.39 0.30 18.61
CA GLY A 453 -9.61 0.88 19.21
C GLY A 453 -10.49 -0.19 19.86
N THR A 454 -10.74 -1.31 19.16
CA THR A 454 -11.51 -2.43 19.71
C THR A 454 -10.85 -3.03 20.95
N LEU A 455 -9.52 -3.18 20.95
CA LEU A 455 -8.77 -3.67 22.11
C LEU A 455 -9.01 -2.78 23.33
N LEU A 456 -8.81 -1.48 23.16
CA LEU A 456 -9.02 -0.49 24.24
C LEU A 456 -10.48 -0.50 24.73
N MET A 457 -11.44 -0.55 23.81
CA MET A 457 -12.87 -0.63 24.15
C MET A 457 -13.22 -1.87 24.97
N VAL A 458 -12.71 -3.05 24.61
CA VAL A 458 -12.98 -4.30 25.35
C VAL A 458 -12.32 -4.28 26.73
N LEU A 459 -11.17 -3.64 26.86
CA LEU A 459 -10.49 -3.42 28.14
C LEU A 459 -11.14 -2.32 29.00
N GLY A 460 -12.15 -1.61 28.49
CA GLY A 460 -12.78 -0.48 29.18
C GLY A 460 -11.87 0.75 29.28
N ILE A 461 -10.89 0.89 28.39
CA ILE A 461 -9.91 1.97 28.38
C ILE A 461 -10.32 3.01 27.32
N PRO A 462 -10.50 4.30 27.67
CA PRO A 462 -10.83 5.33 26.70
C PRO A 462 -9.71 5.52 25.66
N TYR A 463 -10.07 5.70 24.39
CA TYR A 463 -9.10 5.89 23.32
C TYR A 463 -8.24 7.16 23.54
N ASP A 464 -8.88 8.28 23.85
CA ASP A 464 -8.20 9.53 24.20
C ASP A 464 -7.86 9.59 25.69
N SER A 465 -6.93 8.75 26.11
CA SER A 465 -6.41 8.71 27.48
C SER A 465 -4.91 8.42 27.51
N ASP A 466 -4.28 8.74 28.65
CA ASP A 466 -2.86 8.42 28.86
C ASP A 466 -2.61 6.91 28.83
N ASP A 467 -3.53 6.12 29.40
CA ASP A 467 -3.47 4.65 29.35
C ASP A 467 -3.61 4.13 27.90
N GLY A 468 -4.54 4.68 27.12
CA GLY A 468 -4.72 4.33 25.71
C GLY A 468 -3.47 4.62 24.88
N ARG A 469 -2.85 5.79 25.09
CA ARG A 469 -1.58 6.17 24.47
C ARG A 469 -0.43 5.25 24.91
N ALA A 470 -0.33 4.94 26.21
CA ALA A 470 0.72 4.06 26.75
C ALA A 470 0.61 2.63 26.18
N ILE A 471 -0.59 2.07 26.07
CA ILE A 471 -0.83 0.76 25.45
C ILE A 471 -0.45 0.78 23.97
N CYS A 472 -0.87 1.81 23.22
CA CYS A 472 -0.49 1.99 21.82
C CYS A 472 1.05 2.02 21.66
N SER A 473 1.75 2.79 22.49
CA SER A 473 3.21 2.86 22.50
C SER A 473 3.85 1.51 22.84
N ALA A 474 3.33 0.77 23.82
CA ALA A 474 3.87 -0.54 24.19
C ALA A 474 3.70 -1.57 23.06
N ILE A 475 2.51 -1.65 22.45
CA ILE A 475 2.23 -2.54 21.31
C ILE A 475 3.15 -2.21 20.14
N THR A 476 3.25 -0.92 19.79
CA THR A 476 4.12 -0.45 18.71
C THR A 476 5.59 -0.77 19.01
N GLY A 477 6.06 -0.51 20.23
CA GLY A 477 7.44 -0.79 20.64
C GLY A 477 7.80 -2.28 20.55
N VAL A 478 6.90 -3.18 20.98
CA VAL A 478 7.10 -4.63 20.86
C VAL A 478 7.17 -5.06 19.39
N MET A 479 6.29 -4.54 18.53
CA MET A 479 6.31 -4.82 17.10
C MET A 479 7.60 -4.35 16.44
N THR A 480 7.98 -3.08 16.66
CA THR A 480 9.19 -2.48 16.09
C THR A 480 10.45 -3.22 16.54
N GLY A 481 10.59 -3.50 17.84
CA GLY A 481 11.74 -4.23 18.36
C GLY A 481 11.84 -5.65 17.79
N THR A 482 10.69 -6.33 17.62
CA THR A 482 10.65 -7.67 17.02
C THR A 482 10.99 -7.65 15.53
N ALA A 483 10.50 -6.65 14.79
CA ALA A 483 10.80 -6.45 13.38
C ALA A 483 12.31 -6.19 13.17
N TYR A 484 12.91 -5.28 13.94
CA TYR A 484 14.34 -4.97 13.87
C TYR A 484 15.22 -6.16 14.24
N ALA A 485 14.88 -6.88 15.32
CA ALA A 485 15.61 -8.09 15.69
C ALA A 485 15.53 -9.17 14.59
N THR A 486 14.35 -9.35 13.99
CA THR A 486 14.16 -10.31 12.88
C THR A 486 14.91 -9.87 11.62
N SER A 487 14.90 -8.58 11.28
CA SER A 487 15.67 -8.03 10.17
C SER A 487 17.18 -8.23 10.36
N ALA A 488 17.72 -7.93 11.54
CA ALA A 488 19.14 -8.16 11.85
C ALA A 488 19.51 -9.66 11.79
N GLU A 489 18.62 -10.53 12.25
CA GLU A 489 18.81 -11.98 12.13
C GLU A 489 18.83 -12.44 10.66
N MET A 490 17.89 -11.98 9.83
CA MET A 490 17.87 -12.29 8.41
C MET A 490 19.14 -11.76 7.72
N ALA A 491 19.57 -10.54 8.03
CA ALA A 491 20.79 -9.97 7.50
C ALA A 491 22.04 -10.81 7.83
N SER A 492 22.07 -11.48 8.98
CA SER A 492 23.16 -12.41 9.33
C SER A 492 23.19 -13.69 8.49
N ARG A 493 22.08 -14.03 7.81
CA ARG A 493 21.93 -15.23 6.98
C ARG A 493 22.01 -14.96 5.48
N ILE A 494 21.28 -13.95 5.00
CA ILE A 494 21.14 -13.62 3.57
C ILE A 494 21.86 -12.33 3.19
N GLY A 495 22.61 -11.73 4.13
CA GLY A 495 23.24 -10.44 3.97
C GLY A 495 22.28 -9.27 4.21
N PRO A 496 22.80 -8.07 4.55
CA PRO A 496 21.98 -6.86 4.57
C PRO A 496 21.47 -6.54 3.15
N PHE A 497 20.44 -5.70 3.05
CA PHE A 497 19.98 -5.21 1.76
C PHE A 497 21.14 -4.50 1.00
N PRO A 498 21.23 -4.60 -0.34
CA PRO A 498 22.34 -4.04 -1.12
C PRO A 498 22.65 -2.56 -0.84
N GLY A 499 21.61 -1.74 -0.65
CA GLY A 499 21.74 -0.31 -0.33
C GLY A 499 22.29 0.01 1.07
N PHE A 500 22.49 -0.98 1.95
CA PHE A 500 22.86 -0.75 3.34
C PHE A 500 24.24 -0.09 3.49
N ALA A 501 25.24 -0.52 2.72
CA ALA A 501 26.60 0.00 2.85
C ALA A 501 26.68 1.50 2.56
N LYS A 502 25.84 2.00 1.65
CA LYS A 502 25.73 3.43 1.31
C LYS A 502 25.09 4.24 2.45
N ASN A 503 24.16 3.64 3.18
CA ASN A 503 23.30 4.30 4.17
C ASN A 503 23.58 3.82 5.61
N ARG A 504 24.81 3.39 5.87
CA ARG A 504 25.18 2.77 7.14
C ARG A 504 25.38 3.80 8.25
N GLU A 505 25.93 4.95 7.89
CA GLU A 505 26.11 6.12 8.75
C GLU A 505 24.88 7.01 8.63
#